data_AF-A0A920W4X7-F1
#
_entry.id   AF-A0A920W4X7-F1
#
_cell.length_a   1.000
_cell.length_b   1.000
_cell.length_c   1.000
_cell.angle_alpha   90.00
_cell.angle_beta   90.00
_cell.angle_gamma   90.00
#
_symmetry.space_group_name_H-M   'P 1'
#
loop_
_entity.id
_entity.type
_entity.pdbx_description
1 polymer ?
#
loop_
_entity_poly.entity_id
_entity_poly.type
_entity_poly.pdbx_seq_one_letter_code
_entity_poly.pdbx_strand_id
1 'polypeptide(L)' 'MLLSNREDFVGTVTEKLMTYALGRGVEYYDHPSIRRIVRSAETDDYRWSSLILGIVESSPFQMRKARER' A
#
# COMPACT_ATOMS: atom_id res chain seq x y z
N MET A 1 -11.99 17.58 -7.29
CA MET A 1 -11.74 17.36 -5.85
C MET A 1 -11.05 15.99 -5.73
N LEU A 2 -10.15 15.72 -4.77
CA LEU A 2 -9.47 14.39 -4.69
C LEU A 2 -10.47 13.22 -4.56
N LEU A 3 -11.66 13.47 -4.01
CA LEU A 3 -12.79 12.53 -3.98
C LEU A 3 -13.39 12.20 -5.36
N SER A 4 -13.11 13.04 -6.37
CA SER A 4 -13.51 12.83 -7.76
C SER A 4 -12.60 11.79 -8.45
N ASN A 5 -11.41 11.52 -7.90
CA ASN A 5 -10.51 10.48 -8.37
C ASN A 5 -10.19 9.50 -7.23
N ARG A 6 -11.10 8.54 -7.02
CA ARG A 6 -11.04 7.55 -5.93
C ARG A 6 -9.71 6.79 -5.92
N GLU A 7 -9.15 6.48 -7.08
CA GLU A 7 -7.87 5.77 -7.20
C GLU A 7 -6.71 6.59 -6.63
N ASP A 8 -6.64 7.90 -6.91
CA ASP A 8 -5.59 8.79 -6.38
C ASP A 8 -5.65 8.91 -4.85
N PHE A 9 -6.86 9.00 -4.31
CA PHE A 9 -7.07 9.03 -2.86
C PHE A 9 -6.61 7.72 -2.22
N VAL A 10 -7.06 6.58 -2.75
CA VAL A 10 -6.69 5.27 -2.22
C VAL A 10 -5.20 4.99 -2.40
N GLY A 11 -4.59 5.44 -3.49
CA GLY A 11 -3.14 5.38 -3.71
C GLY A 11 -2.38 6.16 -2.65
N THR A 12 -2.81 7.39 -2.34
CA THR A 12 -2.22 8.21 -1.28
C THR A 12 -2.34 7.53 0.08
N VAL A 13 -3.51 6.99 0.43
CA VAL A 13 -3.72 6.27 1.69
C VAL A 13 -2.83 5.03 1.76
N THR A 14 -2.75 4.26 0.68
CA THR A 14 -1.93 3.04 0.60
C THR A 14 -0.45 3.38 0.79
N GLU A 15 0.06 4.46 0.20
CA GLU A 15 1.43 4.93 0.40
C GLU A 15 1.72 5.29 1.87
N LYS A 16 0.81 6.00 2.54
CA LYS A 16 0.96 6.33 3.96
C LYS A 16 0.93 5.09 4.84
N LEU A 17 0.01 4.15 4.59
CA LEU A 17 -0.02 2.87 5.31
C LEU A 17 1.25 2.05 5.09
N MET A 18 1.75 2.00 3.86
CA MET A 18 3.01 1.34 3.52
C MET A 18 4.19 1.94 4.29
N THR A 19 4.24 3.26 4.46
CA THR A 19 5.27 3.94 5.28
C THR A 19 5.29 3.40 6.71
N TYR A 20 4.12 3.31 7.35
CA TYR A 20 4.01 2.74 8.71
C TYR A 20 4.33 1.25 8.73
N ALA A 21 3.88 0.50 7.73
CA ALA A 21 4.12 -0.94 7.64
C ALA A 21 5.60 -1.27 7.42
N LEU A 22 6.36 -0.42 6.73
CA LEU A 22 7.79 -0.63 6.49
C LEU A 22 8.68 -0.03 7.58
N GLY A 23 8.18 0.94 8.36
CA GLY A 23 8.98 1.70 9.33
C GLY A 23 10.00 2.64 8.68
N ARG A 24 9.85 2.91 7.38
CA ARG A 24 10.64 3.85 6.57
C ARG A 24 9.72 4.52 5.55
N GLY A 25 10.18 5.63 4.96
CA GLY A 25 9.50 6.22 3.80
C GLY A 25 9.39 5.23 2.65
N VAL A 26 8.35 5.38 1.84
CA VAL A 26 8.19 4.69 0.56
C VAL A 26 9.23 5.22 -0.41
N GLU A 27 9.91 4.32 -1.13
CA GLU A 27 10.93 4.64 -2.13
C GLU A 27 10.40 4.38 -3.53
N TYR A 28 11.09 4.88 -4.57
CA TYR A 28 10.69 4.72 -5.97
C TYR A 28 10.31 3.28 -6.35
N TYR A 29 11.07 2.29 -5.83
CA TYR A 29 10.87 0.87 -6.11
C TYR A 29 9.66 0.24 -5.38
N ASP A 30 9.05 0.92 -4.40
CA ASP A 30 7.84 0.46 -3.71
C ASP A 30 6.56 0.85 -4.47
N HIS A 31 6.59 1.89 -5.30
CA HIS A 31 5.42 2.38 -6.05
C HIS A 31 4.76 1.32 -6.96
N PRO A 32 5.49 0.40 -7.63
CA PRO A 32 4.87 -0.71 -8.34
C PRO A 32 4.01 -1.59 -7.44
N SER A 33 4.40 -1.79 -6.17
CA SER A 33 3.62 -2.54 -5.19
C SER A 33 2.37 -1.77 -4.75
N ILE A 34 2.49 -0.47 -4.50
CA ILE A 34 1.34 0.39 -4.20
C ILE A 34 0.31 0.34 -5.32
N ARG A 35 0.72 0.54 -6.58
CA ARG A 35 -0.20 0.47 -7.74
C ARG A 35 -0.87 -0.88 -7.87
N ARG A 36 -0.17 -1.98 -7.59
CA ARG A 36 -0.76 -3.32 -7.61
C ARG A 36 -1.83 -3.47 -6.53
N ILE A 37 -1.55 -3.04 -5.31
CA ILE A 37 -2.49 -3.10 -4.18
C ILE A 37 -3.76 -2.32 -4.50
N VAL A 38 -3.62 -1.08 -4.97
CA VAL A 38 -4.77 -0.21 -5.32
C VAL A 38 -5.64 -0.86 -6.40
N ARG A 39 -5.03 -1.36 -7.48
CA ARG A 39 -5.75 -2.05 -8.57
C ARG A 39 -6.43 -3.34 -8.11
N SER A 40 -5.77 -4.13 -7.25
CA SER A 40 -6.38 -5.34 -6.69
C SER A 40 -7.57 -4.99 -5.78
N ALA A 41 -7.44 -3.94 -4.97
CA ALA A 41 -8.50 -3.50 -4.06
C ALA A 41 -9.72 -2.91 -4.78
N GLU A 42 -9.59 -2.46 -6.04
CA GLU A 42 -10.72 -2.01 -6.85
C GLU A 42 -11.80 -3.09 -6.99
N THR A 43 -11.40 -4.36 -7.10
CA THR A 43 -12.33 -5.50 -7.18
C THR A 43 -13.16 -5.71 -5.90
N ASP A 44 -12.69 -5.15 -4.78
CA ASP A 44 -13.33 -5.19 -3.48
C ASP A 44 -13.93 -3.84 -3.05
N ASP A 45 -14.19 -2.92 -4.00
CA ASP A 45 -14.64 -1.54 -3.75
C ASP A 45 -13.72 -0.77 -2.78
N TYR A 46 -12.41 -0.97 -2.93
CA TYR A 46 -11.37 -0.35 -2.12
C TYR A 46 -11.55 -0.58 -0.62
N ARG A 47 -12.08 -1.76 -0.23
CA ARG A 47 -12.23 -2.14 1.17
C ARG A 47 -10.92 -1.97 1.94
N TRP A 48 -11.03 -1.41 3.13
CA TRP A 48 -9.90 -1.19 4.04
C TRP A 48 -9.11 -2.47 4.31
N SER A 49 -9.80 -3.59 4.50
CA SER A 49 -9.19 -4.91 4.68
C SER A 49 -8.36 -5.36 3.48
N SER A 50 -8.81 -5.08 2.25
CA SER A 50 -8.12 -5.46 1.02
C SER A 50 -6.83 -4.67 0.83
N LEU A 51 -6.80 -3.39 1.23
CA LEU A 51 -5.58 -2.58 1.23
C LEU A 51 -4.56 -3.11 2.25
N ILE A 52 -5.00 -3.42 3.47
CA ILE A 52 -4.11 -3.99 4.50
C ILE A 52 -3.56 -5.33 4.06
N LEU A 53 -4.42 -6.22 3.56
CA LEU A 53 -4.00 -7.54 3.08
C LEU A 53 -2.99 -7.41 1.95
N GLY A 54 -3.25 -6.54 0.96
CA GLY A 54 -2.31 -6.27 -0.12
C GLY A 54 -0.96 -5.73 0.36
N ILE A 55 -0.93 -4.89 1.40
CA ILE A 55 0.31 -4.43 2.02
C ILE A 55 1.05 -5.60 2.67
N VAL A 56 0.35 -6.42 3.46
CA VAL A 56 0.93 -7.58 4.15
C VAL A 56 1.48 -8.60 3.15
N GLU A 57 0.80 -8.84 2.02
CA GLU A 57 1.24 -9.77 0.98
C GLU A 57 2.32 -9.19 0.06
N SER A 58 2.62 -7.89 0.16
CA SER A 58 3.57 -7.22 -0.73
C SER A 58 5.02 -7.64 -0.46
N SER A 59 5.83 -7.71 -1.52
CA SER A 59 7.27 -7.99 -1.42
C SER A 59 8.01 -7.04 -0.48
N PRO A 60 7.80 -5.71 -0.51
CA PRO A 60 8.48 -4.81 0.43
C PRO A 60 8.18 -5.13 1.90
N PHE A 61 6.95 -5.58 2.22
CA PHE A 61 6.59 -5.96 3.58
C PHE A 61 7.18 -7.31 3.97
N GLN A 62 7.03 -8.33 3.12
CA GLN A 62 7.49 -9.70 3.41
C GLN A 62 9.02 -9.82 3.45
N MET A 63 9.72 -9.04 2.63
CA MET A 63 11.18 -9.09 2.52
C MET A 63 11.89 -8.06 3.40
N ARG A 64 11.16 -7.25 4.19
CA ARG A 64 11.80 -6.35 5.15
C ARG A 64 12.58 -7.20 6.16
N LYS A 65 13.85 -6.88 6.39
CA LYS A 65 14.57 -7.46 7.52
C LYS A 65 13.92 -6.91 8.80
N ALA A 66 13.29 -7.77 9.58
CA ALA A 66 12.93 -7.41 10.94
C ALA A 66 14.23 -7.03 11.66
N ARG A 67 14.26 -5.85 12.28
CA ARG A 67 15.38 -5.47 13.13
C ARG A 67 15.43 -6.51 14.26
N GLU A 68 16.43 -7.39 14.25
CA GLU A 68 16.71 -8.26 15.40
C GLU A 68 16.85 -7.35 16.63
N ARG A 69 16.12 -7.71 17.69
CA ARG A 69 16.10 -6.94 18.94
C ARG A 69 17.30 -7.29 19.79
#